data_AF-A0A177TSH4-F1
#
_entry.id   AF-A0A177TSH4-F1
#
_cell.length_a   1.000
_cell.length_b   1.000
_cell.length_c   1.000
_cell.angle_alpha   90.00
_cell.angle_beta   90.00
_cell.angle_gamma   90.00
#
_symmetry.space_group_name_H-M   'P 1'
#
loop_
_entity.id
_entity.type
_entity.pdbx_description
1 polymer ?
#
loop_
_entity_poly.entity_id
_entity_poly.type
_entity_poly.pdbx_seq_one_letter_code
_entity_poly.pdbx_strand_id
1 'polypeptide(L)'
;MSYSASHPYFRKRMAKEYHLDESGLANAPFPSKPNKTRWNSHFSMIRGALKIREAIDAHCRAYIGVRNEVLGNYLLTDSQWKQLELLKPILRLAVAVTKKMERSEGTLCDVLDHHASLRDDIARNVRLIGGDPDLDSETKTELKKFLNAMESKLRKYRDIALSNRLTLAAALIHPNNRKLFQISYPSYRAQAETALRELLDELVDSNSKEPSPKATAATLATGANPPSPCSAARQRREQAAEERADDEDSDNEEDEVAKYLNPKNCPWRASDGTPYKWWRDNEGVFPTLSKLTRIILGTSGSSSAVERVFSQAALVSTNRRGSLSASTISQLVTTRHWLTHGANQLAGLSEQALKVSHSHQLLPSPDVIKPRKKK
;
A
#
# COMPACT_ATOMS: atom_id res chain seq x y z
N MET A 1 -16.23 -26.08 -18.71
CA MET A 1 -15.88 -26.03 -20.14
C MET A 1 -16.78 -25.00 -20.82
N SER A 2 -16.23 -23.88 -21.32
CA SER A 2 -16.83 -22.96 -22.34
C SER A 2 -16.09 -21.62 -22.48
N TYR A 3 -15.02 -21.36 -21.72
CA TYR A 3 -14.28 -20.08 -21.80
C TYR A 3 -13.50 -19.85 -23.11
N SER A 4 -13.38 -20.85 -24.00
CA SER A 4 -12.53 -20.76 -25.19
C SER A 4 -13.25 -20.23 -26.44
N ALA A 5 -14.59 -20.37 -26.52
CA ALA A 5 -15.33 -20.02 -27.72
C ALA A 5 -15.78 -18.55 -27.75
N SER A 6 -15.99 -17.90 -26.60
CA SER A 6 -16.51 -16.52 -26.53
C SER A 6 -15.46 -15.43 -26.83
N HIS A 7 -14.18 -15.72 -26.63
CA HIS A 7 -13.10 -14.73 -26.71
C HIS A 7 -12.86 -14.17 -28.14
N PRO A 8 -12.89 -14.97 -29.23
CA PRO A 8 -12.80 -14.46 -30.60
C PRO A 8 -14.03 -13.63 -31.00
N TYR A 9 -15.23 -14.04 -30.58
CA TYR A 9 -16.47 -13.31 -30.88
C TYR A 9 -16.52 -11.96 -30.17
N PHE A 10 -16.08 -11.90 -28.91
CA PHE A 10 -15.96 -10.61 -28.21
C PHE A 10 -14.94 -9.69 -28.87
N ARG A 11 -13.78 -10.21 -29.30
CA ARG A 11 -12.78 -9.42 -30.02
C ARG A 11 -13.31 -8.83 -31.33
N LYS A 12 -14.10 -9.60 -32.09
CA LYS A 12 -14.78 -9.09 -33.28
C LYS A 12 -15.77 -7.98 -32.95
N ARG A 13 -16.49 -8.07 -31.82
CA ARG A 13 -17.38 -7.00 -31.36
C ARG A 13 -16.62 -5.75 -30.92
N MET A 14 -15.54 -5.89 -30.15
CA MET A 14 -14.66 -4.77 -29.80
C MET A 14 -14.17 -4.01 -31.05
N ALA A 15 -13.74 -4.75 -32.07
CA ALA A 15 -13.31 -4.15 -33.34
C ALA A 15 -14.45 -3.45 -34.07
N LYS A 16 -15.69 -3.93 -33.94
CA LYS A 16 -16.88 -3.31 -34.55
C LYS A 16 -17.35 -2.07 -33.80
N GLU A 17 -17.45 -2.12 -32.47
CA GLU A 17 -17.95 -0.99 -31.67
C GLU A 17 -16.96 0.18 -31.65
N TYR A 18 -15.65 -0.11 -31.62
CA TYR A 18 -14.60 0.90 -31.52
C TYR A 18 -13.83 1.10 -32.85
N HIS A 19 -14.46 0.85 -34.00
CA HIS A 19 -13.80 0.96 -35.31
C HIS A 19 -13.41 2.40 -35.70
N LEU A 20 -14.15 3.39 -35.21
CA LEU A 20 -13.88 4.82 -35.42
C LEU A 20 -13.12 5.47 -34.27
N ASP A 21 -12.81 4.70 -33.21
CA ASP A 21 -12.17 5.23 -32.02
C ASP A 21 -10.64 5.27 -32.18
N GLU A 22 -10.09 6.47 -32.25
CA GLU A 22 -8.64 6.71 -32.35
C GLU A 22 -7.89 6.39 -31.05
N SER A 23 -8.58 6.17 -29.93
CA SER A 23 -7.96 5.88 -28.62
C SER A 23 -7.51 4.43 -28.44
N GLY A 24 -7.74 3.59 -29.46
CA GLY A 24 -7.24 2.21 -29.52
C GLY A 24 -8.03 1.22 -28.64
N LEU A 25 -9.27 1.55 -28.25
CA LEU A 25 -10.10 0.67 -27.40
C LEU A 25 -10.41 -0.67 -28.07
N ALA A 26 -10.48 -0.74 -29.41
CA ALA A 26 -10.63 -2.00 -30.14
C ALA A 26 -9.58 -3.07 -29.73
N ASN A 27 -8.38 -2.63 -29.39
CA ASN A 27 -7.26 -3.47 -28.97
C ASN A 27 -7.07 -3.51 -27.44
N ALA A 28 -7.94 -2.86 -26.67
CA ALA A 28 -7.84 -2.82 -25.22
C ALA A 28 -7.75 -4.23 -24.61
N PRO A 29 -6.98 -4.39 -23.52
CA PRO A 29 -6.94 -5.66 -22.79
C PRO A 29 -8.30 -5.89 -22.12
N PHE A 30 -8.70 -7.17 -22.05
CA PHE A 30 -9.89 -7.56 -21.30
C PHE A 30 -9.76 -7.18 -19.83
N PRO A 31 -10.89 -6.84 -19.17
CA PRO A 31 -10.92 -6.68 -17.72
C PRO A 31 -10.35 -7.93 -17.05
N SER A 32 -9.40 -7.72 -16.14
CA SER A 32 -8.76 -8.83 -15.44
C SER A 32 -9.78 -9.58 -14.61
N LYS A 33 -9.77 -10.92 -14.66
CA LYS A 33 -10.57 -11.75 -13.75
C LYS A 33 -10.24 -11.38 -12.30
N PRO A 34 -11.25 -11.07 -11.46
CA PRO A 34 -11.00 -10.72 -10.08
C PRO A 34 -10.42 -11.92 -9.34
N ASN A 35 -9.44 -11.65 -8.49
CA ASN A 35 -8.79 -12.62 -7.64
C ASN A 35 -9.28 -12.42 -6.21
N LYS A 36 -9.82 -13.49 -5.61
CA LYS A 36 -10.29 -13.50 -4.22
C LYS A 36 -9.24 -13.01 -3.21
N THR A 37 -7.95 -13.23 -3.48
CA THR A 37 -6.87 -12.86 -2.56
C THR A 37 -6.30 -11.46 -2.77
N ARG A 38 -6.54 -10.81 -3.93
CA ARG A 38 -5.94 -9.51 -4.27
C ARG A 38 -7.01 -8.44 -4.39
N TRP A 39 -7.14 -7.60 -3.37
CA TRP A 39 -8.19 -6.55 -3.29
C TRP A 39 -8.15 -5.58 -4.48
N ASN A 40 -6.96 -5.29 -5.01
CA ASN A 40 -6.77 -4.43 -6.19
C ASN A 40 -7.33 -5.01 -7.50
N SER A 41 -7.69 -6.29 -7.53
CA SER A 41 -8.18 -6.96 -8.75
C SER A 41 -9.59 -6.52 -9.14
N HIS A 42 -10.48 -6.29 -8.17
CA HIS A 42 -11.82 -5.77 -8.42
C HIS A 42 -11.77 -4.34 -8.95
N PHE A 43 -10.95 -3.47 -8.36
CA PHE A 43 -10.74 -2.11 -8.87
C PHE A 43 -10.17 -2.12 -10.30
N SER A 44 -9.21 -3.00 -10.58
CA SER A 44 -8.62 -3.13 -11.92
C SER A 44 -9.64 -3.64 -12.95
N MET A 45 -10.50 -4.58 -12.54
CA MET A 45 -11.61 -5.08 -13.35
C MET A 45 -12.62 -3.96 -13.65
N ILE A 46 -13.09 -3.25 -12.64
CA ILE A 46 -14.04 -2.14 -12.79
C ILE A 46 -13.47 -1.07 -13.73
N ARG A 47 -12.22 -0.66 -13.51
CA ARG A 47 -11.55 0.33 -14.36
C ARG A 47 -11.40 -0.14 -15.81
N GLY A 48 -11.17 -1.44 -16.03
CA GLY A 48 -11.12 -2.03 -17.37
C GLY A 48 -12.50 -2.08 -18.02
N ALA A 49 -13.51 -2.56 -17.28
CA ALA A 49 -14.88 -2.72 -17.77
C ALA A 49 -15.52 -1.39 -18.16
N LEU A 50 -15.33 -0.34 -17.34
CA LEU A 50 -15.85 1.00 -17.63
C LEU A 50 -15.31 1.61 -18.94
N LYS A 51 -14.13 1.17 -19.41
CA LYS A 51 -13.57 1.64 -20.68
C LYS A 51 -14.18 0.99 -21.91
N ILE A 52 -14.79 -0.18 -21.74
CA ILE A 52 -15.28 -1.02 -22.84
C ILE A 52 -16.76 -1.36 -22.66
N ARG A 53 -17.52 -0.48 -21.98
CA ARG A 53 -18.91 -0.67 -21.59
C ARG A 53 -19.78 -1.05 -22.79
N GLU A 54 -19.66 -0.29 -23.88
CA GLU A 54 -20.47 -0.44 -25.08
C GLU A 54 -20.28 -1.84 -25.68
N ALA A 55 -19.04 -2.31 -25.76
CA ALA A 55 -18.76 -3.66 -26.25
C ALA A 55 -19.21 -4.77 -25.29
N ILE A 56 -19.14 -4.56 -23.98
CA ILE A 56 -19.68 -5.50 -22.98
C ILE A 56 -21.20 -5.63 -23.17
N ASP A 57 -21.92 -4.51 -23.21
CA ASP A 57 -23.37 -4.50 -23.37
C ASP A 57 -23.79 -5.08 -24.72
N ALA A 58 -23.12 -4.68 -25.81
CA ALA A 58 -23.39 -5.21 -27.16
C ALA A 58 -23.12 -6.71 -27.25
N HIS A 59 -22.14 -7.23 -26.50
CA HIS A 59 -21.91 -8.66 -26.41
C HIS A 59 -23.03 -9.35 -25.63
N CYS A 60 -23.34 -8.91 -24.41
CA CYS A 60 -24.40 -9.51 -23.60
C CYS A 60 -25.76 -9.50 -24.34
N ARG A 61 -26.13 -8.38 -24.97
CA ARG A 61 -27.39 -8.25 -25.73
C ARG A 61 -27.56 -9.31 -26.82
N ALA A 62 -26.48 -9.71 -27.48
CA ALA A 62 -26.56 -10.70 -28.54
C ALA A 62 -26.68 -12.15 -28.08
N TYR A 63 -26.52 -12.40 -26.77
CA TYR A 63 -26.73 -13.71 -26.17
C TYR A 63 -28.00 -13.77 -25.31
N ILE A 64 -28.85 -12.74 -25.37
CA ILE A 64 -30.18 -12.77 -24.74
C ILE A 64 -31.03 -13.84 -25.44
N GLY A 65 -31.57 -14.79 -24.67
CA GLY A 65 -32.45 -15.85 -25.17
C GLY A 65 -31.76 -16.94 -26.00
N VAL A 66 -30.44 -16.95 -26.10
CA VAL A 66 -29.69 -17.98 -26.83
C VAL A 66 -29.61 -19.26 -26.00
N ARG A 67 -30.03 -20.39 -26.58
CA ARG A 67 -29.99 -21.70 -25.91
C ARG A 67 -28.56 -22.06 -25.51
N ASN A 68 -28.39 -22.57 -24.28
CA ASN A 68 -27.11 -22.96 -23.67
C ASN A 68 -26.10 -21.83 -23.44
N GLU A 69 -26.51 -20.56 -23.51
CA GLU A 69 -25.65 -19.40 -23.24
C GLU A 69 -26.20 -18.56 -22.08
N VAL A 70 -25.33 -18.19 -21.14
CA VAL A 70 -25.71 -17.43 -19.94
C VAL A 70 -25.34 -15.95 -20.02
N LEU A 71 -24.61 -15.55 -21.06
CA LEU A 71 -24.05 -14.19 -21.19
C LEU A 71 -25.13 -13.10 -21.24
N GLY A 72 -26.29 -13.40 -21.83
CA GLY A 72 -27.42 -12.47 -21.85
C GLY A 72 -27.95 -12.10 -20.46
N ASN A 73 -27.82 -12.99 -19.47
CA ASN A 73 -28.29 -12.77 -18.10
C ASN A 73 -27.36 -11.83 -17.30
N TYR A 74 -26.19 -11.50 -17.83
CA TYR A 74 -25.20 -10.62 -17.20
C TYR A 74 -25.20 -9.21 -17.80
N LEU A 75 -26.20 -8.85 -18.60
CA LEU A 75 -26.36 -7.47 -19.08
C LEU A 75 -26.63 -6.56 -17.88
N LEU A 76 -25.76 -5.58 -17.67
CA LEU A 76 -25.91 -4.60 -16.60
C LEU A 76 -26.89 -3.50 -17.01
N THR A 77 -27.66 -3.01 -16.05
CA THR A 77 -28.50 -1.82 -16.25
C THR A 77 -27.66 -0.54 -16.20
N ASP A 78 -28.22 0.57 -16.70
CA ASP A 78 -27.53 1.87 -16.62
C ASP A 78 -27.28 2.31 -15.17
N SER A 79 -28.20 1.98 -14.26
CA SER A 79 -28.02 2.21 -12.82
C SER A 79 -26.85 1.40 -12.25
N GLN A 80 -26.71 0.12 -12.63
CA GLN A 80 -25.58 -0.71 -12.21
C GLN A 80 -24.24 -0.19 -12.77
N TRP A 81 -24.22 0.28 -14.02
CA TRP A 81 -23.05 0.95 -14.57
C TRP A 81 -22.70 2.23 -13.80
N LYS A 82 -23.70 3.03 -13.42
CA LYS A 82 -23.51 4.22 -12.58
C LYS A 82 -22.92 3.87 -11.22
N GLN A 83 -23.38 2.79 -10.59
CA GLN A 83 -22.80 2.29 -9.34
C GLN A 83 -21.30 1.96 -9.48
N LEU A 84 -20.88 1.35 -10.60
CA LEU A 84 -19.47 1.07 -10.87
C LEU A 84 -18.63 2.34 -11.04
N GLU A 85 -19.19 3.38 -11.65
CA GLU A 85 -18.54 4.70 -11.76
C GLU A 85 -18.32 5.33 -10.39
N LEU A 86 -19.32 5.24 -9.50
CA LEU A 86 -19.27 5.77 -8.13
C LEU A 86 -18.30 4.98 -7.23
N LEU A 87 -18.16 3.67 -7.43
CA LEU A 87 -17.20 2.85 -6.69
C LEU A 87 -15.74 3.14 -7.04
N LYS A 88 -15.46 3.65 -8.25
CA LYS A 88 -14.09 3.94 -8.70
C LYS A 88 -13.36 4.96 -7.81
N PRO A 89 -13.89 6.15 -7.50
CA PRO A 89 -13.22 7.08 -6.59
C PRO A 89 -13.11 6.52 -5.16
N ILE A 90 -14.12 5.80 -4.67
CA ILE A 90 -14.13 5.17 -3.33
C ILE A 90 -12.97 4.17 -3.18
N LEU A 91 -12.80 3.29 -4.16
CA LEU A 91 -11.76 2.26 -4.13
C LEU A 91 -10.36 2.81 -4.40
N ARG A 92 -10.25 4.03 -4.96
CA ARG A 92 -8.96 4.61 -5.37
C ARG A 92 -8.01 4.77 -4.18
N LEU A 93 -8.50 5.26 -3.04
CA LEU A 93 -7.67 5.44 -1.85
C LEU A 93 -7.24 4.09 -1.26
N ALA A 94 -8.15 3.13 -1.19
CA ALA A 94 -7.84 1.78 -0.72
C ALA A 94 -6.72 1.14 -1.54
N VAL A 95 -6.79 1.24 -2.87
CA VAL A 95 -5.74 0.73 -3.77
C VAL A 95 -4.41 1.45 -3.57
N ALA A 96 -4.43 2.77 -3.37
CA ALA A 96 -3.22 3.55 -3.14
C ALA A 96 -2.54 3.14 -1.81
N VAL A 97 -3.33 2.98 -0.74
CA VAL A 97 -2.85 2.49 0.57
C VAL A 97 -2.27 1.10 0.44
N THR A 98 -2.99 0.15 -0.17
CA THR A 98 -2.50 -1.23 -0.34
C THR A 98 -1.17 -1.26 -1.10
N LYS A 99 -1.05 -0.51 -2.21
CA LYS A 99 0.20 -0.44 -2.97
C LYS A 99 1.35 0.19 -2.19
N LYS A 100 1.07 1.14 -1.29
CA LYS A 100 2.11 1.74 -0.44
C LYS A 100 2.58 0.72 0.61
N MET A 101 1.65 -0.02 1.21
CA MET A 101 1.95 -1.09 2.17
C MET A 101 2.69 -2.29 1.54
N GLU A 102 2.51 -2.53 0.24
CA GLU A 102 3.21 -3.60 -0.51
C GLU A 102 4.69 -3.28 -0.82
N ARG A 103 5.17 -2.06 -0.57
CA ARG A 103 6.57 -1.64 -0.86
C ARG A 103 7.61 -2.34 0.02
N SER A 104 8.88 -2.32 -0.41
CA SER A 104 10.04 -2.91 0.31
C SER A 104 10.45 -2.14 1.55
N GLU A 105 10.07 -0.88 1.61
CA GLU A 105 10.35 -0.02 2.75
C GLU A 105 9.53 -0.47 3.96
N GLY A 106 10.04 -0.19 5.16
CA GLY A 106 9.25 -0.44 6.36
C GLY A 106 8.09 0.55 6.44
N THR A 107 6.90 -0.01 6.61
CA THR A 107 5.60 0.65 6.47
C THR A 107 4.76 0.56 7.73
N LEU A 108 5.29 -0.04 8.80
CA LEU A 108 4.57 -0.21 10.06
C LEU A 108 4.09 1.12 10.64
N CYS A 109 4.91 2.17 10.54
CA CYS A 109 4.59 3.51 11.01
C CYS A 109 3.40 4.18 10.29
N ASP A 110 3.10 3.73 9.07
CA ASP A 110 2.03 4.28 8.25
C ASP A 110 0.68 3.58 8.46
N VAL A 111 0.65 2.43 9.14
CA VAL A 111 -0.54 1.59 9.30
C VAL A 111 -1.69 2.39 9.92
N LEU A 112 -1.47 3.00 11.09
CA LEU A 112 -2.53 3.74 11.78
C LEU A 112 -2.96 5.00 11.02
N ASP A 113 -2.03 5.70 10.37
CA ASP A 113 -2.36 6.85 9.53
C ASP A 113 -3.26 6.45 8.35
N HIS A 114 -2.94 5.34 7.68
CA HIS A 114 -3.72 4.81 6.58
C HIS A 114 -5.10 4.31 7.01
N HIS A 115 -5.19 3.64 8.17
CA HIS A 115 -6.48 3.26 8.74
C HIS A 115 -7.35 4.47 9.08
N ALA A 116 -6.78 5.54 9.64
CA ALA A 116 -7.49 6.79 9.86
C ALA A 116 -7.93 7.42 8.53
N SER A 117 -7.06 7.49 7.52
CA SER A 117 -7.38 8.09 6.21
C SER A 117 -8.54 7.36 5.53
N LEU A 118 -8.53 6.03 5.56
CA LEU A 118 -9.59 5.22 4.98
C LEU A 118 -10.90 5.39 5.74
N ARG A 119 -10.88 5.43 7.08
CA ARG A 119 -12.08 5.70 7.89
C ARG A 119 -12.70 7.05 7.51
N ASP A 120 -11.88 8.10 7.45
CA ASP A 120 -12.34 9.46 7.20
C ASP A 120 -12.86 9.61 5.76
N ASP A 121 -12.24 8.93 4.80
CA ASP A 121 -12.69 8.90 3.41
C ASP A 121 -14.00 8.11 3.25
N ILE A 122 -14.15 6.96 3.93
CA ILE A 122 -15.43 6.21 3.96
C ILE A 122 -16.54 7.08 4.54
N ALA A 123 -16.32 7.70 5.71
CA ALA A 123 -17.31 8.56 6.36
C ALA A 123 -17.72 9.76 5.47
N ARG A 124 -16.75 10.35 4.76
CA ARG A 124 -17.01 11.40 3.77
C ARG A 124 -17.88 10.89 2.63
N ASN A 125 -17.55 9.74 2.03
CA ASN A 125 -18.33 9.17 0.93
C ASN A 125 -19.76 8.84 1.36
N VAL A 126 -19.97 8.34 2.59
CA VAL A 126 -21.31 8.11 3.14
C VAL A 126 -22.14 9.40 3.18
N ARG A 127 -21.53 10.53 3.60
CA ARG A 127 -22.20 11.85 3.61
C ARG A 127 -22.51 12.34 2.19
N LEU A 128 -21.55 12.26 1.27
CA LEU A 128 -21.72 12.69 -0.12
C LEU A 128 -22.85 11.91 -0.80
N ILE A 129 -22.85 10.57 -0.70
CA ILE A 129 -23.91 9.73 -1.26
C ILE A 129 -25.27 10.01 -0.59
N GLY A 130 -25.26 10.32 0.72
CA GLY A 130 -26.48 10.67 1.45
C GLY A 130 -27.12 11.99 0.98
N GLY A 131 -26.30 12.98 0.65
CA GLY A 131 -26.74 14.32 0.23
C GLY A 131 -26.91 14.52 -1.28
N ASP A 132 -26.55 13.53 -2.10
CA ASP A 132 -26.63 13.62 -3.56
C ASP A 132 -28.09 13.52 -4.05
N PRO A 133 -28.69 14.57 -4.64
CA PRO A 133 -30.07 14.54 -5.11
C PRO A 133 -30.25 13.69 -6.38
N ASP A 134 -29.19 13.47 -7.16
CA ASP A 134 -29.24 12.79 -8.45
C ASP A 134 -29.21 11.27 -8.33
N LEU A 135 -28.90 10.75 -7.14
CA LEU A 135 -28.87 9.32 -6.86
C LEU A 135 -30.22 8.81 -6.36
N ASP A 136 -30.70 7.75 -7.01
CA ASP A 136 -31.90 7.02 -6.61
C ASP A 136 -31.73 6.33 -5.24
N SER A 137 -32.85 6.02 -4.59
CA SER A 137 -32.87 5.44 -3.24
C SER A 137 -32.22 4.06 -3.16
N GLU A 138 -32.32 3.26 -4.22
CA GLU A 138 -31.75 1.91 -4.29
C GLU A 138 -30.22 1.99 -4.35
N THR A 139 -29.68 2.81 -5.26
CA THR A 139 -28.24 3.07 -5.39
C THR A 139 -27.64 3.63 -4.10
N LYS A 140 -28.32 4.58 -3.46
CA LYS A 140 -27.91 5.11 -2.15
C LYS A 140 -27.81 4.01 -1.10
N THR A 141 -28.80 3.11 -1.06
CA THR A 141 -28.87 2.02 -0.10
C THR A 141 -27.75 1.01 -0.32
N GLU A 142 -27.51 0.58 -1.57
CA GLU A 142 -26.46 -0.39 -1.90
C GLU A 142 -25.05 0.16 -1.65
N LEU A 143 -24.79 1.42 -2.02
CA LEU A 143 -23.49 2.05 -1.74
C LEU A 143 -23.25 2.25 -0.24
N LYS A 144 -24.29 2.61 0.54
CA LYS A 144 -24.18 2.69 2.00
C LYS A 144 -23.89 1.32 2.62
N LYS A 145 -24.56 0.24 2.17
CA LYS A 145 -24.25 -1.13 2.60
C LYS A 145 -22.80 -1.49 2.32
N PHE A 146 -22.31 -1.17 1.12
CA PHE A 146 -20.91 -1.40 0.74
C PHE A 146 -19.92 -0.65 1.64
N LEU A 147 -20.14 0.65 1.86
CA LEU A 147 -19.28 1.48 2.70
C LEU A 147 -19.29 1.03 4.17
N ASN A 148 -20.45 0.64 4.70
CA ASN A 148 -20.57 0.10 6.05
C ASN A 148 -19.83 -1.23 6.20
N ALA A 149 -19.91 -2.12 5.20
CA ALA A 149 -19.14 -3.36 5.20
C ALA A 149 -17.62 -3.09 5.16
N MET A 150 -17.19 -2.09 4.38
CA MET A 150 -15.81 -1.66 4.31
C MET A 150 -15.32 -1.08 5.66
N GLU A 151 -16.15 -0.24 6.30
CA GLU A 151 -15.87 0.31 7.63
C GLU A 151 -15.72 -0.80 8.67
N SER A 152 -16.69 -1.72 8.73
CA SER A 152 -16.71 -2.79 9.72
C SER A 152 -15.45 -3.65 9.63
N LYS A 153 -15.03 -3.98 8.40
CA LYS A 153 -13.78 -4.72 8.17
C LYS A 153 -12.56 -3.90 8.56
N LEU A 154 -12.52 -2.62 8.21
CA LEU A 154 -11.41 -1.72 8.54
C LEU A 154 -11.27 -1.52 10.06
N ARG A 155 -12.39 -1.39 10.77
CA ARG A 155 -12.47 -1.27 12.22
C ARG A 155 -11.85 -2.47 12.91
N LYS A 156 -12.25 -3.69 12.55
CA LYS A 156 -11.69 -4.92 13.12
C LYS A 156 -10.15 -4.93 13.10
N TYR A 157 -9.54 -4.62 11.95
CA TYR A 157 -8.08 -4.62 11.83
C TYR A 157 -7.43 -3.41 12.48
N ARG A 158 -8.11 -2.26 12.50
CA ARG A 158 -7.67 -1.07 13.23
C ARG A 158 -7.59 -1.34 14.72
N ASP A 159 -8.58 -2.02 15.28
CA ASP A 159 -8.62 -2.31 16.72
C ASP A 159 -7.48 -3.28 17.11
N ILE A 160 -7.19 -4.27 16.27
CA ILE A 160 -6.00 -5.15 16.43
C ILE A 160 -4.72 -4.31 16.37
N ALA A 161 -4.59 -3.39 15.40
CA ALA A 161 -3.43 -2.52 15.29
C ALA A 161 -3.31 -1.54 16.47
N LEU A 162 -4.41 -1.09 17.06
CA LEU A 162 -4.40 -0.23 18.24
C LEU A 162 -4.08 -1.00 19.53
N SER A 163 -4.35 -2.30 19.59
CA SER A 163 -3.97 -3.14 20.74
C SER A 163 -2.48 -3.52 20.78
N ASN A 164 -1.75 -3.31 19.68
CA ASN A 164 -0.36 -3.73 19.59
C ASN A 164 0.58 -2.56 19.96
N ARG A 165 1.51 -2.83 20.88
CA ARG A 165 2.48 -1.85 21.39
C ARG A 165 3.40 -1.30 20.29
N LEU A 166 3.90 -2.18 19.41
CA LEU A 166 4.84 -1.80 18.35
C LEU A 166 4.20 -0.91 17.28
N THR A 167 2.94 -1.18 16.92
CA THR A 167 2.19 -0.36 15.95
C THR A 167 1.91 1.03 16.50
N LEU A 168 1.59 1.16 17.80
CA LEU A 168 1.41 2.45 18.46
C LEU A 168 2.71 3.26 18.45
N ALA A 169 3.81 2.67 18.92
CA ALA A 169 5.12 3.32 18.95
C ALA A 169 5.61 3.68 17.53
N ALA A 170 5.47 2.78 16.56
CA ALA A 170 5.84 3.03 15.17
C ALA A 170 5.07 4.21 14.57
N ALA A 171 3.77 4.30 14.83
CA ALA A 171 2.98 5.43 14.36
C ALA A 171 3.44 6.75 14.97
N LEU A 172 3.81 6.76 16.26
CA LEU A 172 4.27 7.96 16.97
C LEU A 172 5.66 8.43 16.51
N ILE A 173 6.53 7.48 16.14
CA ILE A 173 7.89 7.73 15.64
C ILE A 173 7.92 8.44 14.28
N HIS A 174 6.85 8.36 13.49
CA HIS A 174 6.80 9.13 12.26
C HIS A 174 6.57 10.62 12.61
N PRO A 175 7.48 11.56 12.26
CA PRO A 175 7.39 12.95 12.73
C PRO A 175 6.10 13.66 12.29
N ASN A 176 5.65 13.38 11.06
CA ASN A 176 4.38 13.87 10.56
C ASN A 176 3.17 13.37 11.40
N ASN A 177 3.23 12.15 11.96
CA ASN A 177 2.10 11.51 12.67
C ASN A 177 1.92 11.96 14.12
N ARG A 178 2.70 12.93 14.64
CA ARG A 178 2.54 13.42 16.02
C ARG A 178 1.11 13.92 16.31
N LYS A 179 0.48 14.57 15.33
CA LYS A 179 -0.93 15.01 15.40
C LYS A 179 -1.95 13.88 15.22
N LEU A 180 -1.54 12.71 14.72
CA LEU A 180 -2.45 11.59 14.45
C LEU A 180 -3.20 11.14 15.71
N PHE A 181 -2.49 11.04 16.83
CA PHE A 181 -3.09 10.66 18.11
C PHE A 181 -3.95 11.77 18.70
N GLN A 182 -3.64 13.04 18.45
CA GLN A 182 -4.52 14.14 18.87
C GLN A 182 -5.85 14.13 18.09
N ILE A 183 -5.78 13.91 16.78
CA ILE A 183 -6.93 14.07 15.88
C ILE A 183 -7.76 12.79 15.77
N SER A 184 -7.10 11.64 15.56
CA SER A 184 -7.77 10.39 15.16
C SER A 184 -7.89 9.35 16.25
N TYR A 185 -7.01 9.39 17.26
CA TYR A 185 -6.90 8.40 18.32
C TYR A 185 -6.60 9.03 19.69
N PRO A 186 -7.37 10.02 20.16
CA PRO A 186 -7.07 10.78 21.38
C PRO A 186 -6.92 9.90 22.62
N SER A 187 -7.76 8.87 22.73
CA SER A 187 -7.71 7.89 23.83
C SER A 187 -6.43 7.05 23.87
N TYR A 188 -5.70 6.94 22.76
CA TYR A 188 -4.49 6.12 22.64
C TYR A 188 -3.20 6.93 22.75
N ARG A 189 -3.28 8.26 22.94
CA ARG A 189 -2.10 9.13 23.02
C ARG A 189 -1.15 8.70 24.15
N ALA A 190 -1.67 8.59 25.37
CA ALA A 190 -0.89 8.18 26.54
C ALA A 190 -0.31 6.77 26.35
N GLN A 191 -1.12 5.83 25.86
CA GLN A 191 -0.69 4.45 25.61
C GLN A 191 0.43 4.36 24.56
N ALA A 192 0.37 5.19 23.51
CA ALA A 192 1.41 5.22 22.47
C ALA A 192 2.72 5.81 22.99
N GLU A 193 2.66 6.80 23.87
CA GLU A 193 3.84 7.34 24.54
C GLU A 193 4.45 6.33 25.51
N THR A 194 3.65 5.67 26.36
CA THR A 194 4.10 4.59 27.23
C THR A 194 4.77 3.48 26.43
N ALA A 195 4.14 3.04 25.34
CA ALA A 195 4.69 2.04 24.43
C ALA A 195 6.07 2.45 23.86
N LEU A 196 6.25 3.72 23.51
CA LEU A 196 7.52 4.22 22.99
C LEU A 196 8.61 4.24 24.07
N ARG A 197 8.26 4.66 25.28
CA ARG A 197 9.17 4.71 26.44
C ARG A 197 9.64 3.31 26.83
N GLU A 198 8.71 2.35 26.98
CA GLU A 198 9.06 0.96 27.28
C GLU A 198 10.02 0.35 26.24
N LEU A 199 9.81 0.61 24.95
CA LEU A 199 10.70 0.11 23.90
C LEU A 199 12.07 0.80 23.91
N LEU A 200 12.13 2.05 24.35
CA LEU A 200 13.39 2.77 24.52
C LEU A 200 14.18 2.20 25.71
N ASP A 201 13.50 1.92 26.82
CA ASP A 201 14.10 1.30 28.01
C ASP A 201 14.64 -0.10 27.68
N GLU A 202 13.85 -0.94 26.97
CA GLU A 202 14.29 -2.26 26.49
C GLU A 202 15.56 -2.19 25.62
N LEU A 203 15.69 -1.15 24.79
CA LEU A 203 16.86 -0.93 23.95
C LEU A 203 18.09 -0.48 24.77
N VAL A 204 17.90 0.38 25.76
CA VAL A 204 18.96 0.89 26.63
C VAL A 204 19.50 -0.23 27.52
N ASP A 205 18.59 -1.02 28.13
CA ASP A 205 18.95 -2.18 28.95
C ASP A 205 19.76 -3.21 28.14
N SER A 206 19.39 -3.43 26.88
CA SER A 206 20.09 -4.35 25.97
C SER A 206 21.48 -3.85 25.55
N ASN A 207 21.65 -2.53 25.39
CA ASN A 207 22.92 -1.90 24.99
C ASN A 207 23.95 -1.77 26.13
N SER A 208 23.56 -2.01 27.39
CA SER A 208 24.50 -2.07 28.51
C SER A 208 25.55 -3.20 28.40
N LYS A 209 25.41 -4.09 27.41
CA LYS A 209 26.27 -5.27 27.22
C LYS A 209 27.22 -5.24 26.02
N GLU A 210 27.15 -4.31 25.07
CA GLU A 210 28.13 -4.25 23.95
C GLU A 210 28.39 -2.82 23.39
N PRO A 211 29.64 -2.50 22.97
CA PRO A 211 29.97 -1.24 22.33
C PRO A 211 29.64 -1.23 20.83
N SER A 212 28.81 -0.30 20.38
CA SER A 212 28.43 -0.14 18.97
C SER A 212 29.45 0.71 18.18
N PRO A 213 29.84 0.32 16.94
CA PRO A 213 30.71 1.11 16.08
C PRO A 213 29.94 2.20 15.30
N LYS A 214 30.56 3.38 15.17
CA LYS A 214 30.03 4.53 14.42
C LYS A 214 30.05 4.26 12.90
N ALA A 215 28.94 4.54 12.23
CA ALA A 215 28.83 4.47 10.77
C ALA A 215 28.57 5.86 10.14
N THR A 216 29.34 6.17 9.10
CA THR A 216 29.35 7.43 8.34
C THR A 216 28.23 7.45 7.29
N ALA A 217 27.50 8.56 7.17
CA ALA A 217 26.36 8.73 6.27
C ALA A 217 26.77 9.11 4.83
N ALA A 218 26.07 8.56 3.84
CA ALA A 218 26.09 9.01 2.45
C ALA A 218 24.72 9.60 2.05
N THR A 219 24.77 10.69 1.29
CA THR A 219 23.63 11.52 0.86
C THR A 219 23.18 11.14 -0.55
N LEU A 220 21.88 10.97 -0.78
CA LEU A 220 21.27 10.99 -2.11
C LEU A 220 20.03 11.89 -2.09
N ALA A 221 19.96 12.77 -3.09
CA ALA A 221 18.88 13.72 -3.32
C ALA A 221 17.86 13.14 -4.32
N THR A 222 16.58 13.48 -4.19
CA THR A 222 15.71 13.84 -5.35
C THR A 222 14.32 14.35 -4.97
N GLY A 223 13.92 15.44 -5.65
CA GLY A 223 12.69 15.57 -6.46
C GLY A 223 11.32 15.63 -5.79
N ALA A 224 10.68 16.81 -5.81
CA ALA A 224 9.28 17.01 -5.43
C ALA A 224 8.33 16.35 -6.45
N ASN A 225 7.55 15.36 -6.00
CA ASN A 225 6.48 14.71 -6.76
C ASN A 225 5.11 15.34 -6.44
N PRO A 226 4.13 15.27 -7.35
CA PRO A 226 2.75 15.72 -7.09
C PRO A 226 2.10 14.94 -5.93
N PRO A 227 1.12 15.52 -5.22
CA PRO A 227 0.55 14.92 -4.02
C PRO A 227 -0.16 13.61 -4.31
N SER A 228 0.26 12.55 -3.62
CA SER A 228 -0.38 11.24 -3.67
C SER A 228 -1.79 11.24 -3.06
N PRO A 229 -2.67 10.28 -3.40
CA PRO A 229 -3.98 10.14 -2.75
C PRO A 229 -3.88 9.99 -1.22
N CYS A 230 -2.85 9.32 -0.71
CA CYS A 230 -2.63 9.13 0.73
C CYS A 230 -2.28 10.47 1.42
N SER A 231 -1.36 11.25 0.83
CA SER A 231 -1.01 12.57 1.37
C SER A 231 -2.16 13.56 1.28
N ALA A 232 -2.97 13.52 0.22
CA ALA A 232 -4.18 14.34 0.11
C ALA A 232 -5.25 13.93 1.13
N ALA A 233 -5.42 12.64 1.42
CA ALA A 233 -6.34 12.18 2.47
C ALA A 233 -5.91 12.67 3.86
N ARG A 234 -4.60 12.64 4.14
CA ARG A 234 -4.02 13.16 5.37
C ARG A 234 -4.19 14.67 5.52
N GLN A 235 -3.82 15.45 4.51
CA GLN A 235 -3.94 16.91 4.54
C GLN A 235 -5.38 17.36 4.81
N ARG A 236 -6.35 16.69 4.20
CA ARG A 236 -7.78 16.96 4.45
C ARG A 236 -8.20 16.67 5.90
N ARG A 237 -7.53 15.73 6.58
CA ARG A 237 -7.77 15.43 8.00
C ARG A 237 -7.19 16.52 8.90
N GLU A 238 -5.99 16.99 8.58
CA GLU A 238 -5.30 18.05 9.33
C GLU A 238 -6.08 19.39 9.23
N GLN A 239 -6.52 19.77 8.03
CA GLN A 239 -7.34 20.98 7.82
C GLN A 239 -8.66 20.95 8.63
N ALA A 240 -9.34 19.79 8.66
CA ALA A 240 -10.58 19.65 9.43
C ALA A 240 -10.39 19.70 10.97
N ALA A 241 -9.14 19.54 11.44
CA ALA A 241 -8.78 19.65 12.86
C ALA A 241 -8.34 21.06 13.23
N GLU A 242 -7.70 21.79 12.31
CA GLU A 242 -7.31 23.19 12.49
C GLU A 242 -8.52 24.13 12.63
N GLU A 243 -9.67 23.76 12.05
CA GLU A 243 -10.95 24.44 12.28
C GLU A 243 -11.53 24.24 13.71
N ARG A 244 -10.85 23.51 14.61
CA ARG A 244 -11.37 23.09 15.92
C ARG A 244 -10.44 23.31 17.12
N ALA A 245 -9.26 23.92 16.96
CA ALA A 245 -8.26 23.98 18.03
C ALA A 245 -8.14 25.38 18.68
N ASP A 246 -8.26 25.42 20.01
CA ASP A 246 -7.70 26.45 20.89
C ASP A 246 -6.38 25.88 21.49
N ASP A 247 -5.32 26.70 21.52
CA ASP A 247 -3.98 26.28 21.95
C ASP A 247 -3.82 26.39 23.48
N GLU A 248 -3.46 25.28 24.15
CA GLU A 248 -2.91 25.27 25.51
C GLU A 248 -1.47 24.71 25.49
N ASP A 249 -0.50 25.51 25.94
CA ASP A 249 0.92 25.18 26.04
C ASP A 249 1.33 24.93 27.51
N SER A 250 2.16 23.92 27.74
CA SER A 250 3.01 23.84 28.95
C SER A 250 4.45 23.53 28.53
N ASP A 251 5.36 24.46 28.82
CA ASP A 251 6.80 24.26 28.71
C ASP A 251 7.31 23.55 29.96
N ASN A 252 7.78 22.30 29.81
CA ASN A 252 8.68 21.67 30.77
C ASN A 252 9.83 21.02 30.02
N GLU A 253 11.05 21.26 30.51
CA GLU A 253 12.28 20.62 30.04
C GLU A 253 12.29 19.15 30.47
N GLU A 254 11.71 18.31 29.62
CA GLU A 254 11.58 16.87 29.84
C GLU A 254 12.43 16.09 28.83
N ASP A 255 12.60 14.80 29.14
CA ASP A 255 13.41 13.82 28.43
C ASP A 255 13.35 13.82 26.89
N GLU A 256 14.23 13.04 26.27
CA GLU A 256 14.35 12.93 24.81
C GLU A 256 13.01 12.65 24.08
N VAL A 257 12.10 11.89 24.72
CA VAL A 257 10.77 11.56 24.17
C VAL A 257 9.86 12.79 24.22
N ALA A 258 9.75 13.46 25.36
CA ALA A 258 8.96 14.68 25.50
C ALA A 258 9.45 15.78 24.55
N LYS A 259 10.77 15.94 24.42
CA LYS A 259 11.39 16.86 23.46
C LYS A 259 11.00 16.55 22.01
N TYR A 260 10.92 15.27 21.63
CA TYR A 260 10.49 14.86 20.29
C TYR A 260 8.98 15.09 20.06
N LEU A 261 8.15 14.85 21.08
CA LEU A 261 6.70 14.97 20.99
C LEU A 261 6.25 16.43 20.84
N ASN A 262 7.03 17.39 21.33
CA ASN A 262 6.79 18.81 21.08
C ASN A 262 7.16 19.16 19.61
N PRO A 263 6.16 19.50 18.76
CA PRO A 263 6.42 19.74 17.34
C PRO A 263 7.23 21.01 17.06
N LYS A 264 7.36 21.93 18.02
CA LYS A 264 8.14 23.16 17.89
C LYS A 264 9.64 22.89 17.82
N ASN A 265 10.14 21.88 18.53
CA ASN A 265 11.58 21.61 18.65
C ASN A 265 12.21 21.19 17.33
N CYS A 266 11.54 20.30 16.58
CA CYS A 266 12.00 19.85 15.26
C CYS A 266 10.77 19.54 14.39
N PRO A 267 10.26 20.52 13.60
CA PRO A 267 9.09 20.30 12.76
C PRO A 267 9.40 19.40 11.57
N TRP A 268 8.40 18.68 11.09
CA TRP A 268 8.44 17.94 9.83
C TRP A 268 8.26 18.90 8.65
N ARG A 269 9.15 18.85 7.66
CA ARG A 269 9.13 19.69 6.47
C ARG A 269 8.86 18.84 5.23
N ALA A 270 8.21 19.42 4.23
CA ALA A 270 7.99 18.75 2.94
C ALA A 270 9.31 18.33 2.26
N SER A 271 10.40 19.07 2.50
CA SER A 271 11.76 18.79 2.01
C SER A 271 12.42 17.55 2.62
N ASP A 272 11.90 17.04 3.74
CA ASP A 272 12.48 15.88 4.44
C ASP A 272 12.16 14.59 3.71
N GLY A 273 11.01 14.52 3.02
CA GLY A 273 10.61 13.46 2.11
C GLY A 273 10.29 12.11 2.79
N THR A 274 11.17 11.62 3.67
CA THR A 274 11.05 10.33 4.36
C THR A 274 11.40 10.43 5.86
N PRO A 275 10.72 9.66 6.73
CA PRO A 275 11.05 9.61 8.16
C PRO A 275 12.51 9.24 8.42
N TYR A 276 13.07 8.33 7.61
CA TYR A 276 14.46 7.90 7.71
C TYR A 276 15.46 9.05 7.58
N LYS A 277 15.24 9.93 6.59
CA LYS A 277 16.10 11.10 6.38
C LYS A 277 15.98 12.06 7.56
N TRP A 278 14.75 12.36 7.99
CA TRP A 278 14.52 13.24 9.13
C TRP A 278 15.20 12.73 10.41
N TRP A 279 15.07 11.44 10.73
CA TRP A 279 15.73 10.86 11.91
C TRP A 279 17.25 10.86 11.80
N ARG A 280 17.80 10.64 10.60
CA ARG A 280 19.24 10.76 10.36
C ARG A 280 19.74 12.19 10.59
N ASP A 281 19.02 13.17 10.06
CA ASP A 281 19.42 14.58 10.15
C ASP A 281 19.31 15.12 11.60
N ASN A 282 18.40 14.54 12.41
CA ASN A 282 18.16 14.93 13.80
C ASN A 282 18.80 13.96 14.83
N GLU A 283 19.68 13.06 14.40
CA GLU A 283 20.30 12.05 15.28
C GLU A 283 21.14 12.67 16.40
N GLY A 284 21.78 13.82 16.15
CA GLY A 284 22.50 14.55 17.19
C GLY A 284 21.60 15.14 18.28
N VAL A 285 20.33 15.42 17.96
CA VAL A 285 19.33 15.95 18.91
C VAL A 285 18.67 14.82 19.68
N PHE A 286 18.46 13.68 19.02
CA PHE A 286 17.78 12.50 19.57
C PHE A 286 18.66 11.23 19.43
N PRO A 287 19.76 11.10 20.19
CA PRO A 287 20.74 10.04 19.99
C PRO A 287 20.24 8.63 20.34
N THR A 288 19.36 8.47 21.32
CA THR A 288 18.86 7.16 21.77
C THR A 288 17.65 6.77 20.94
N LEU A 289 16.73 7.73 20.78
CA LEU A 289 15.49 7.54 20.04
C LEU A 289 15.79 7.27 18.56
N SER A 290 16.79 7.92 17.96
CA SER A 290 17.20 7.65 16.57
C SER A 290 17.70 6.22 16.35
N LYS A 291 18.27 5.56 17.37
CA LYS A 291 18.66 4.14 17.28
C LYS A 291 17.43 3.25 17.27
N LEU A 292 16.49 3.51 18.17
CA LEU A 292 15.21 2.79 18.23
C LEU A 292 14.41 2.96 16.92
N THR A 293 14.36 4.19 16.39
CA THR A 293 13.57 4.51 15.20
C THR A 293 14.10 3.80 13.96
N ARG A 294 15.41 3.58 13.83
CA ARG A 294 15.98 2.77 12.74
C ARG A 294 15.47 1.34 12.74
N ILE A 295 15.30 0.73 13.91
CA ILE A 295 14.76 -0.64 14.07
C ILE A 295 13.27 -0.64 13.69
N ILE A 296 12.51 0.27 14.29
CA ILE A 296 11.05 0.31 14.13
C ILE A 296 10.65 0.70 12.70
N LEU A 297 11.28 1.73 12.12
CA LEU A 297 10.97 2.17 10.77
C LEU A 297 11.29 1.09 9.74
N GLY A 298 12.31 0.25 9.95
CA GLY A 298 12.62 -0.89 9.08
C GLY A 298 11.58 -2.01 9.08
N THR A 299 10.60 -1.98 9.99
CA THR A 299 9.59 -3.04 10.12
C THR A 299 8.51 -2.91 9.05
N SER A 300 8.23 -4.00 8.33
CA SER A 300 7.16 -4.03 7.35
C SER A 300 5.79 -4.10 8.03
N GLY A 301 4.84 -3.28 7.57
CA GLY A 301 3.45 -3.35 8.01
C GLY A 301 2.60 -4.35 7.22
N SER A 302 3.18 -5.07 6.26
CA SER A 302 2.48 -6.05 5.42
C SER A 302 3.30 -7.33 5.21
N SER A 303 2.62 -8.47 5.17
CA SER A 303 3.24 -9.75 4.78
C SER A 303 3.64 -9.82 3.29
N SER A 304 3.24 -8.84 2.47
CA SER A 304 3.62 -8.74 1.06
C SER A 304 5.14 -8.65 0.84
N ALA A 305 5.91 -8.22 1.85
CA ALA A 305 7.37 -8.30 1.82
C ALA A 305 7.86 -9.75 1.65
N VAL A 306 7.25 -10.69 2.38
CA VAL A 306 7.57 -12.13 2.31
C VAL A 306 7.09 -12.73 0.99
N GLU A 307 5.93 -12.31 0.47
CA GLU A 307 5.44 -12.77 -0.84
C GLU A 307 6.40 -12.43 -1.99
N ARG A 308 7.11 -11.30 -1.91
CA ARG A 308 8.15 -10.95 -2.89
C ARG A 308 9.37 -11.85 -2.78
N VAL A 309 9.80 -12.18 -1.56
CA VAL A 309 10.88 -13.16 -1.33
C VAL A 309 10.49 -14.51 -1.94
N PHE A 310 9.27 -14.98 -1.72
CA PHE A 310 8.79 -16.23 -2.33
C PHE A 310 8.66 -16.15 -3.86
N SER A 311 8.23 -15.00 -4.40
CA SER A 311 8.18 -14.78 -5.85
C SER A 311 9.59 -14.82 -6.46
N GLN A 312 10.59 -14.32 -5.75
CA GLN A 312 12.00 -14.44 -6.14
C GLN A 312 12.50 -15.88 -6.02
N ALA A 313 12.16 -16.59 -4.95
CA ALA A 313 12.49 -18.01 -4.80
C ALA A 313 11.92 -18.85 -5.96
N ALA A 314 10.71 -18.54 -6.43
CA ALA A 314 10.09 -19.22 -7.58
C ALA A 314 10.83 -18.99 -8.91
N LEU A 315 11.58 -17.90 -9.07
CA LEU A 315 12.43 -17.69 -10.25
C LEU A 315 13.65 -18.61 -10.26
N VAL A 316 14.13 -18.98 -9.07
CA VAL A 316 15.28 -19.86 -8.88
C VAL A 316 14.85 -21.34 -8.91
N SER A 317 13.70 -21.63 -8.30
CA SER A 317 13.07 -22.95 -8.23
C SER A 317 12.17 -23.23 -9.45
N THR A 318 12.78 -23.31 -10.63
CA THR A 318 12.05 -23.68 -11.86
C THR A 318 12.06 -25.19 -12.06
N ASN A 319 11.09 -25.75 -12.80
CA ASN A 319 11.03 -27.18 -13.13
C ASN A 319 12.31 -27.75 -13.80
N ARG A 320 13.14 -26.89 -14.41
CA ARG A 320 14.44 -27.27 -15.00
C ARG A 320 15.59 -27.29 -13.99
N ARG A 321 15.39 -26.75 -12.79
CA ARG A 321 16.33 -26.69 -11.66
C ARG A 321 15.74 -27.38 -10.43
N GLY A 322 15.04 -28.50 -10.64
CA GLY A 322 14.33 -29.24 -9.59
C GLY A 322 15.21 -29.99 -8.59
N SER A 323 16.53 -30.04 -8.80
CA SER A 323 17.49 -30.69 -7.90
C SER A 323 18.09 -29.77 -6.84
N LEU A 324 17.68 -28.49 -6.79
CA LEU A 324 18.18 -27.55 -5.79
C LEU A 324 17.56 -27.85 -4.42
N SER A 325 18.42 -27.94 -3.39
CA SER A 325 17.95 -28.04 -2.02
C SER A 325 17.31 -26.72 -1.55
N ALA A 326 16.45 -26.79 -0.54
CA ALA A 326 15.86 -25.60 0.08
C ALA A 326 16.93 -24.62 0.62
N SER A 327 18.02 -25.17 1.18
CA SER A 327 19.16 -24.37 1.66
C SER A 327 19.82 -23.58 0.51
N THR A 328 20.04 -24.24 -0.63
CA THR A 328 20.62 -23.60 -1.81
C THR A 328 19.71 -22.51 -2.39
N ILE A 329 18.39 -22.73 -2.42
CA ILE A 329 17.43 -21.72 -2.86
C ILE A 329 17.47 -20.50 -1.93
N SER A 330 17.50 -20.72 -0.61
CA SER A 330 17.62 -19.64 0.38
C SER A 330 18.89 -18.81 0.18
N GLN A 331 20.04 -19.46 0.00
CA GLN A 331 21.30 -18.78 -0.28
C GLN A 331 21.20 -17.95 -1.56
N LEU A 332 20.69 -18.51 -2.66
CA LEU A 332 20.56 -17.78 -3.93
C LEU A 332 19.67 -16.53 -3.81
N VAL A 333 18.51 -16.66 -3.16
CA VAL A 333 17.59 -15.53 -2.93
C VAL A 333 18.24 -14.46 -2.05
N THR A 334 18.94 -14.88 -0.99
CA THR A 334 19.64 -13.99 -0.06
C THR A 334 20.79 -13.24 -0.76
N THR A 335 21.65 -13.97 -1.49
CA THR A 335 22.73 -13.38 -2.28
C THR A 335 22.19 -12.37 -3.29
N ARG A 336 21.08 -12.68 -3.98
CA ARG A 336 20.43 -11.70 -4.88
C ARG A 336 20.01 -10.45 -4.14
N HIS A 337 19.35 -10.61 -3.00
CA HIS A 337 18.84 -9.49 -2.23
C HIS A 337 19.99 -8.57 -1.83
N TRP A 338 21.09 -9.11 -1.30
CA TRP A 338 22.30 -8.36 -0.95
C TRP A 338 22.92 -7.64 -2.15
N LEU A 339 23.08 -8.33 -3.29
CA LEU A 339 23.62 -7.74 -4.53
C LEU A 339 22.77 -6.57 -5.03
N THR A 340 21.44 -6.71 -5.00
CA THR A 340 20.53 -5.64 -5.44
C THR A 340 20.54 -4.41 -4.53
N HIS A 341 20.90 -4.56 -3.25
CA HIS A 341 20.94 -3.47 -2.28
C HIS A 341 22.36 -2.90 -2.07
N GLY A 342 23.29 -3.21 -2.97
CA GLY A 342 24.63 -2.62 -2.96
C GLY A 342 25.57 -3.17 -1.89
N ALA A 343 25.22 -4.27 -1.22
CA ALA A 343 26.14 -4.97 -0.33
C ALA A 343 27.19 -5.71 -1.18
N ASN A 344 28.32 -5.04 -1.43
CA ASN A 344 29.39 -5.60 -2.26
C ASN A 344 30.30 -6.55 -1.45
N GLN A 345 29.84 -7.78 -1.25
CA GLN A 345 30.69 -8.88 -0.75
C GLN A 345 31.34 -9.71 -1.87
N LEU A 346 31.26 -9.26 -3.14
CA LEU A 346 31.93 -9.96 -4.23
C LEU A 346 33.45 -9.76 -4.24
N ALA A 347 33.97 -8.89 -3.34
CA ALA A 347 35.39 -8.80 -3.07
C ALA A 347 35.92 -10.16 -2.60
N GLY A 348 36.78 -10.79 -3.40
CA GLY A 348 37.42 -12.07 -3.10
C GLY A 348 36.78 -13.31 -3.71
N LEU A 349 35.71 -13.19 -4.51
CA LEU A 349 35.11 -14.32 -5.23
C LEU A 349 35.76 -14.55 -6.60
N SER A 350 35.75 -15.81 -7.06
CA SER A 350 36.31 -16.19 -8.37
C SER A 350 35.54 -15.55 -9.54
N GLU A 351 36.22 -15.35 -10.67
CA GLU A 351 35.63 -14.71 -11.87
C GLU A 351 34.35 -15.41 -12.35
N GLN A 352 34.26 -16.73 -12.16
CA GLN A 352 33.08 -17.52 -12.50
C GLN A 352 31.91 -17.25 -11.53
N ALA A 353 32.19 -17.10 -10.24
CA ALA A 353 31.19 -16.69 -9.25
C ALA A 353 30.69 -15.26 -9.50
N LEU A 354 31.58 -14.35 -9.95
CA LEU A 354 31.22 -13.00 -10.37
C LEU A 354 30.28 -13.02 -11.58
N LYS A 355 30.59 -13.81 -12.62
CA LYS A 355 29.72 -13.97 -13.81
C LYS A 355 28.34 -14.53 -13.45
N VAL A 356 28.28 -15.53 -12.57
CA VAL A 356 27.01 -16.10 -12.08
C VAL A 356 26.23 -15.07 -11.28
N SER A 357 26.89 -14.32 -10.38
CA SER A 357 26.31 -13.24 -9.59
C SER A 357 25.67 -12.15 -10.48
N HIS A 358 26.38 -11.67 -11.50
CA HIS A 358 25.85 -10.71 -12.45
C HIS A 358 24.64 -11.25 -13.23
N SER A 359 24.70 -12.50 -13.70
CA SER A 359 23.55 -13.14 -14.35
C SER A 359 22.34 -13.28 -13.40
N HIS A 360 22.60 -13.49 -12.11
CA HIS A 360 21.58 -13.60 -11.08
C HIS A 360 20.96 -12.25 -10.74
N GLN A 361 21.72 -11.15 -10.79
CA GLN A 361 21.21 -9.78 -10.60
C GLN A 361 20.26 -9.36 -11.73
N LEU A 362 20.53 -9.81 -12.96
CA LEU A 362 19.75 -9.48 -14.16
C LEU A 362 18.38 -10.19 -14.26
N LEU A 363 18.02 -11.10 -13.34
CA LEU A 363 16.67 -11.69 -13.34
C LEU A 363 15.60 -10.60 -13.14
N PRO A 364 14.40 -10.75 -13.74
CA PRO A 364 13.34 -9.77 -13.62
C PRO A 364 12.98 -9.45 -12.15
N SER A 365 12.78 -8.16 -11.86
CA SER A 365 12.19 -7.73 -10.60
C SER A 365 10.80 -8.36 -10.43
N PRO A 366 10.38 -8.79 -9.23
CA PRO A 366 9.08 -9.43 -9.04
C PRO A 366 7.93 -8.48 -9.41
N ASP A 367 8.17 -7.17 -9.35
CA ASP A 367 7.21 -6.12 -9.72
C ASP A 367 6.99 -6.00 -11.24
N VAL A 368 7.90 -6.55 -12.05
CA VAL A 368 7.86 -6.50 -13.53
C VAL A 368 7.27 -7.79 -14.12
N ILE A 369 7.12 -8.86 -13.32
CA ILE A 369 6.62 -10.14 -13.80
C ILE A 369 5.11 -10.04 -14.06
N LYS A 370 4.74 -9.79 -15.32
CA LYS A 370 3.38 -10.06 -15.81
C LYS A 370 3.10 -11.56 -15.56
N PRO A 371 1.92 -11.92 -15.02
CA PRO A 371 1.59 -13.32 -14.80
C PRO A 371 1.73 -14.08 -16.12
N ARG A 372 2.58 -15.12 -16.12
CA ARG A 372 2.72 -16.02 -17.25
C ARG A 372 1.33 -16.49 -17.65
N LYS A 373 0.96 -16.26 -18.91
CA LYS A 373 -0.19 -16.92 -19.52
C LYS A 373 0.03 -18.42 -19.30
N LYS A 374 -0.82 -19.04 -18.47
CA LYS A 374 -0.94 -20.50 -18.47
C LYS A 374 -1.34 -20.87 -19.89
N LYS A 375 -0.39 -21.46 -20.64
CA LYS A 375 -0.72 -22.15 -21.89
C LYS A 375 -1.53 -23.38 -21.54
#